data_AF-A0A924R4I1-F1
#
_entry.id   AF-A0A924R4I1-F1
#
_cell.length_a   1.000
_cell.length_b   1.000
_cell.length_c   1.000
_cell.angle_alpha   90.00
_cell.angle_beta   90.00
_cell.angle_gamma   90.00
#
_symmetry.space_group_name_H-M   'P 1'
#
loop_
_entity.id
_entity.type
_entity.pdbx_description
1 polymer ?
#
loop_
_entity_poly.entity_id
_entity_poly.type
_entity_poly.pdbx_seq_one_letter_code
_entity_poly.pdbx_strand_id
1 'polypeptide(L)'
;MKHIAIFDGLRGVLALWVFTFHVASISGFMLPKLFDGRHAVSVFFVLSGFVISKLTMERNDSYYVFIVRRFFRLYPVYLVCLVIALLFVNFGAMPINFDQKYTFEHVISHLFMAHGFFPIDVLPGADSAILNPAWSVSVEWQFYIIAPIFFMLLRSRSRWGLVIFVLAIVISKRFFSNFFNLGAASILSQIPIFFIGIC
;
A
#
# COMPACT_ATOMS: atom_id res chain seq x y z
N MET A 1 -2.93 22.36 -7.97
CA MET A 1 -3.82 22.09 -6.83
C MET A 1 -3.58 23.17 -5.81
N LYS A 2 -4.62 23.89 -5.33
CA LYS A 2 -4.49 24.58 -4.04
C LYS A 2 -4.15 23.49 -3.02
N HIS A 3 -3.02 23.64 -2.33
CA HIS A 3 -2.58 22.72 -1.31
C HIS A 3 -3.64 22.70 -0.21
N ILE A 4 -4.44 21.62 -0.13
CA ILE A 4 -5.44 21.50 0.93
C ILE A 4 -4.66 21.02 2.16
N ALA A 5 -4.11 21.99 2.91
CA ALA A 5 -3.26 21.73 4.07
C ALA A 5 -3.90 20.78 5.10
N ILE A 6 -5.23 20.73 5.13
CA ILE A 6 -6.02 19.81 5.97
C ILE A 6 -5.68 18.34 5.67
N PHE A 7 -5.48 17.95 4.41
CA PHE A 7 -5.13 16.56 4.08
C PHE A 7 -3.70 16.21 4.46
N ASP A 8 -2.76 17.15 4.36
CA ASP A 8 -1.38 16.91 4.80
C ASP A 8 -1.30 16.86 6.34
N GLY A 9 -2.07 17.69 7.05
CA GLY A 9 -2.22 17.61 8.51
C GLY A 9 -2.83 16.28 8.96
N LEU A 10 -3.90 15.83 8.31
CA LEU A 10 -4.51 14.53 8.59
C LEU A 10 -3.54 13.38 8.34
N ARG A 11 -2.81 13.40 7.22
CA ARG A 11 -1.76 12.40 6.92
C ARG A 11 -0.67 12.39 7.98
N GLY A 12 -0.29 13.56 8.50
CA GLY A 12 0.66 13.67 9.62
C GLY A 12 0.14 12.98 10.89
N VAL A 13 -1.12 13.22 11.27
CA VAL A 13 -1.75 12.56 12.43
C VAL A 13 -1.83 11.04 12.24
N LEU A 14 -2.22 10.59 11.06
CA LEU A 14 -2.27 9.16 10.73
C LEU A 14 -0.87 8.52 10.77
N ALA A 15 0.16 9.23 10.31
CA ALA A 15 1.54 8.75 10.38
C ALA A 15 2.02 8.61 11.84
N LEU A 16 1.69 9.58 12.70
CA LEU A 16 1.99 9.50 14.13
C LEU A 16 1.28 8.32 14.79
N TRP A 17 0.03 8.04 14.42
CA TRP A 17 -0.70 6.87 14.91
C TRP A 17 0.01 5.57 14.53
N VAL A 18 0.38 5.39 13.26
CA VAL A 18 1.15 4.22 12.81
C VAL A 18 2.48 4.10 13.55
N PHE A 19 3.18 5.23 13.73
CA PHE A 19 4.42 5.27 14.50
C PHE A 19 4.21 4.81 15.95
N THR A 20 3.20 5.34 16.65
CA THR A 20 2.90 4.94 18.03
C THR A 20 2.56 3.46 18.15
N PHE A 21 1.86 2.91 17.16
CA PHE A 21 1.54 1.48 17.11
C PHE A 21 2.81 0.63 17.03
N HIS A 22 3.73 0.96 16.12
CA HIS A 22 4.99 0.22 15.99
C HIS A 22 5.91 0.38 17.21
N VAL A 23 6.01 1.58 17.78
CA VAL A 23 6.80 1.81 19.01
C VAL A 23 6.23 0.99 20.18
N ALA A 24 4.92 0.97 20.35
CA ALA A 24 4.27 0.16 21.38
C ALA A 24 4.49 -1.35 21.14
N SER A 25 4.37 -1.80 19.88
CA SER A 25 4.61 -3.20 19.51
C SER A 25 6.05 -3.65 19.81
N ILE A 26 7.05 -2.78 19.61
CA ILE A 26 8.45 -3.10 19.86
C ILE A 26 8.79 -3.01 21.35
N SER A 27 8.20 -2.05 22.07
CA SER A 27 8.42 -1.89 23.52
C SER A 27 7.64 -2.88 24.39
N GLY A 28 6.75 -3.68 23.81
CA GLY A 28 5.85 -4.59 24.53
C GLY A 28 4.69 -3.87 25.23
N PHE A 29 4.49 -2.58 24.98
CA PHE A 29 3.39 -1.81 25.55
C PHE A 29 2.07 -2.16 24.87
N MET A 30 1.05 -2.54 25.65
CA MET A 30 -0.27 -2.86 25.11
C MET A 30 -1.10 -1.60 24.90
N LEU A 31 -1.35 -1.28 23.62
CA LEU A 31 -2.29 -0.23 23.25
C LEU A 31 -3.73 -0.77 23.18
N PRO A 32 -4.74 0.08 23.40
CA PRO A 32 -6.13 -0.25 23.10
C PRO A 32 -6.28 -0.66 21.63
N LYS A 33 -7.19 -1.60 21.34
CA LYS A 33 -7.47 -2.09 19.96
C LYS A 33 -7.77 -0.97 18.96
N LEU A 34 -8.32 0.15 19.44
CA LEU A 34 -8.56 1.33 18.63
C LEU A 34 -7.27 1.81 17.96
N PHE A 35 -6.13 1.77 18.66
CA PHE A 35 -4.85 2.26 18.15
C PHE A 35 -4.10 1.29 17.22
N ASP A 36 -4.76 0.24 16.74
CA ASP A 36 -4.17 -0.63 15.71
C ASP A 36 -3.84 0.19 14.46
N GLY A 37 -2.58 0.11 14.02
CA GLY A 37 -2.06 0.87 12.88
C GLY A 37 -2.80 0.58 11.56
N ARG A 38 -3.45 -0.58 11.44
CA ARG A 38 -4.26 -0.94 10.26
C ARG A 38 -5.42 0.02 10.02
N HIS A 39 -6.00 0.61 11.07
CA HIS A 39 -7.06 1.61 10.92
C HIS A 39 -6.52 2.88 10.26
N ALA A 40 -5.37 3.38 10.72
CA ALA A 40 -4.74 4.56 10.14
C ALA A 40 -4.33 4.32 8.68
N VAL A 41 -3.77 3.15 8.37
CA VAL A 41 -3.45 2.75 6.98
C VAL A 41 -4.69 2.69 6.09
N SER A 42 -5.82 2.18 6.61
CA SER A 42 -7.08 2.17 5.87
C SER A 42 -7.53 3.58 5.48
N VAL A 43 -7.37 4.56 6.37
CA VAL A 43 -7.68 5.97 6.07
C VAL A 43 -6.72 6.53 5.01
N PHE A 44 -5.44 6.18 5.04
CA PHE A 44 -4.51 6.54 3.95
C PHE A 44 -5.00 6.02 2.60
N PHE A 45 -5.47 4.77 2.52
CA PHE A 45 -6.00 4.19 1.29
C PHE A 45 -7.27 4.89 0.80
N VAL A 46 -8.20 5.21 1.70
CA VAL A 46 -9.40 6.00 1.37
C VAL A 46 -9.00 7.38 0.80
N LEU A 47 -8.06 8.08 1.45
CA LEU A 47 -7.58 9.38 0.98
C LEU A 47 -6.90 9.28 -0.39
N SER A 48 -6.16 8.20 -0.65
CA SER A 48 -5.51 7.98 -1.93
C SER A 48 -6.52 7.70 -3.04
N GLY A 49 -7.55 6.89 -2.77
CA GLY A 49 -8.70 6.70 -3.68
C GLY A 49 -9.38 8.02 -4.04
N PHE A 50 -9.67 8.86 -3.04
CA PHE A 50 -10.29 10.18 -3.22
C PHE A 50 -9.44 11.11 -4.10
N VAL A 51 -8.14 11.23 -3.81
CA VAL A 51 -7.25 12.13 -4.57
C VAL A 51 -7.14 11.70 -6.04
N ILE A 52 -7.12 10.39 -6.31
CA ILE A 52 -7.04 9.88 -7.70
C ILE A 52 -8.37 10.10 -8.43
N SER A 53 -9.50 9.84 -7.77
CA SER A 53 -10.83 10.09 -8.33
C SER A 53 -10.97 11.55 -8.75
N LYS A 54 -10.66 12.46 -7.83
CA LYS A 54 -10.69 13.91 -8.08
C LYS A 54 -9.79 14.32 -9.25
N LEU A 55 -8.57 13.82 -9.29
CA LEU A 55 -7.65 14.13 -10.39
C LEU A 55 -8.19 13.64 -11.73
N THR A 56 -8.71 12.42 -11.78
CA THR A 56 -9.12 11.78 -13.03
C THR A 56 -10.46 12.32 -13.55
N MET A 57 -11.34 12.77 -12.65
CA MET A 57 -12.66 13.30 -13.00
C MET A 57 -12.67 14.81 -13.22
N GLU A 58 -11.91 15.59 -12.44
CA GLU A 58 -11.95 17.05 -12.51
C GLU A 58 -10.83 17.66 -13.37
N ARG A 59 -9.73 16.93 -13.63
CA ARG A 59 -8.60 17.44 -14.42
C ARG A 59 -8.38 16.62 -15.67
N ASN A 60 -8.16 17.33 -16.77
CA ASN A 60 -7.63 16.77 -18.02
C ASN A 60 -6.08 16.71 -18.01
N ASP A 61 -5.46 16.80 -16.82
CA ASP A 61 -4.02 16.65 -16.67
C ASP A 61 -3.62 15.22 -17.06
N SER A 62 -2.47 15.07 -17.71
CA SER A 62 -1.96 13.74 -18.07
C SER A 62 -1.71 12.89 -16.81
N TYR A 63 -2.37 11.72 -16.74
CA TYR A 63 -2.18 10.75 -15.67
C TYR A 63 -0.70 10.37 -15.48
N TYR A 64 0.05 10.36 -16.58
CA TYR A 64 1.50 10.14 -16.58
C TYR A 64 2.25 11.18 -15.75
N VAL A 65 1.89 12.47 -15.85
CA VAL A 65 2.52 13.52 -15.04
C VAL A 65 2.25 13.31 -13.56
N PHE A 66 1.07 12.81 -13.21
CA PHE A 66 0.74 12.48 -11.81
C PHE A 66 1.55 11.32 -11.27
N ILE A 67 1.61 10.19 -11.98
CA ILE A 67 2.34 9.00 -11.49
C ILE A 67 3.84 9.28 -11.38
N VAL A 68 4.42 10.04 -12.31
CA VAL A 68 5.83 10.46 -12.25
C VAL A 68 6.09 11.35 -11.03
N ARG A 69 5.25 12.37 -10.80
CA ARG A 69 5.38 13.24 -9.61
C ARG A 69 5.24 12.46 -8.30
N ARG A 70 4.34 11.48 -8.26
CA ARG A 70 4.14 10.61 -7.09
C ARG A 70 5.34 9.69 -6.88
N PHE A 71 5.87 9.09 -7.95
CA PHE A 71 7.06 8.25 -7.90
C PHE A 71 8.25 9.02 -7.35
N PHE A 72 8.58 10.19 -7.88
CA PHE A 72 9.70 11.01 -7.39
C PHE A 72 9.49 11.57 -5.97
N ARG A 73 8.24 11.60 -5.47
CA ARG A 73 7.96 11.96 -4.08
C ARG A 73 8.14 10.77 -3.12
N LEU A 74 7.71 9.57 -3.52
CA LEU A 74 7.66 8.39 -2.66
C LEU A 74 8.93 7.54 -2.75
N TYR A 75 9.43 7.28 -3.96
CA TYR A 75 10.51 6.33 -4.21
C TYR A 75 11.84 6.73 -3.58
N PRO A 76 12.31 8.00 -3.64
CA PRO A 76 13.60 8.36 -3.04
C PRO A 76 13.61 8.18 -1.52
N VAL A 77 12.54 8.59 -0.83
CA VAL A 77 12.40 8.43 0.62
C VAL A 77 12.32 6.94 0.97
N TYR A 78 11.52 6.18 0.23
CA TYR A 78 11.43 4.73 0.41
C TYR A 78 12.77 4.03 0.22
N LEU A 79 13.55 4.40 -0.80
CA LEU A 79 14.87 3.81 -1.07
C LEU A 79 15.83 4.06 0.10
N VAL A 80 15.84 5.27 0.66
CA VAL A 80 16.64 5.59 1.85
C VAL A 80 16.22 4.71 3.02
N CYS A 81 14.91 4.58 3.29
CA CYS A 81 14.40 3.69 4.34
C CYS A 81 14.78 2.23 4.10
N LEU A 82 14.74 1.75 2.85
CA LEU A 82 15.11 0.39 2.47
C LEU A 82 16.61 0.13 2.71
N VAL A 83 17.48 1.05 2.31
CA VAL A 83 18.93 0.94 2.55
C VAL A 83 19.22 0.90 4.05
N ILE A 84 18.60 1.81 4.82
CA ILE A 84 18.73 1.83 6.27
C ILE A 84 18.27 0.48 6.84
N ALA A 85 17.10 -0.01 6.46
CA ALA A 85 16.57 -1.28 6.93
C ALA A 85 17.52 -2.45 6.64
N LEU A 86 18.06 -2.54 5.42
CA LEU A 86 19.05 -3.56 5.05
C LEU A 86 20.32 -3.51 5.91
N LEU A 87 20.82 -2.31 6.23
CA LEU A 87 21.95 -2.16 7.15
C LEU A 87 21.59 -2.70 8.54
N PHE A 88 20.46 -2.28 9.11
CA PHE A 88 20.03 -2.74 10.44
C PHE A 88 19.86 -4.25 10.52
N VAL A 89 19.27 -4.88 9.49
CA VAL A 89 19.11 -6.34 9.42
C VAL A 89 20.49 -7.03 9.36
N ASN A 90 21.40 -6.55 8.53
CA ASN A 90 22.73 -7.16 8.36
C ASN A 90 23.65 -7.00 9.58
N PHE A 91 23.48 -5.93 10.36
CA PHE A 91 24.24 -5.71 11.59
C PHE A 91 23.60 -6.34 12.83
N GLY A 92 22.50 -7.10 12.68
CA GLY A 92 21.79 -7.71 13.81
C GLY A 92 21.20 -6.68 14.78
N ALA A 93 20.99 -5.44 14.31
CA ALA A 93 20.52 -4.33 15.12
C ALA A 93 18.99 -4.18 15.06
N MET A 94 18.28 -5.15 14.47
CA MET A 94 16.82 -5.13 14.47
C MET A 94 16.27 -5.54 15.84
N PRO A 95 15.36 -4.73 16.42
CA PRO A 95 14.77 -5.03 17.72
C PRO A 95 13.75 -6.18 17.68
N ILE A 96 13.44 -6.70 16.48
CA ILE A 96 12.52 -7.81 16.26
C ILE A 96 13.32 -8.93 15.60
N ASN A 97 13.37 -10.10 16.24
CA ASN A 97 13.86 -11.31 15.61
C ASN A 97 12.89 -11.69 14.49
N PHE A 98 13.22 -11.34 13.25
CA PHE A 98 12.60 -11.96 12.11
C PHE A 98 13.16 -13.38 12.04
N ASP A 99 12.34 -14.37 12.40
CA ASP A 99 12.70 -15.80 12.32
C ASP A 99 13.13 -16.21 10.89
N GLN A 100 12.78 -15.39 9.90
CA GLN A 100 13.13 -15.60 8.50
C GLN A 100 14.27 -14.69 8.06
N LYS A 101 15.38 -15.32 7.68
CA LYS A 101 16.47 -14.66 6.98
C LYS A 101 15.99 -14.22 5.59
N TYR A 102 16.07 -12.93 5.28
CA TYR A 102 15.67 -12.42 3.97
C TYR A 102 16.58 -12.99 2.87
N THR A 103 16.03 -13.14 1.66
CA THR A 103 16.74 -13.64 0.48
C THR A 103 16.91 -12.55 -0.58
N PHE A 104 17.63 -12.84 -1.67
CA PHE A 104 17.81 -11.90 -2.76
C PHE A 104 16.49 -11.50 -3.43
N GLU A 105 15.53 -12.43 -3.51
CA GLU A 105 14.18 -12.22 -4.03
C GLU A 105 13.42 -11.16 -3.21
N HIS A 106 13.65 -11.11 -1.89
CA HIS A 106 13.05 -10.08 -1.02
C HIS A 106 13.60 -8.68 -1.32
N VAL A 107 14.89 -8.58 -1.62
CA VAL A 107 15.52 -7.31 -1.99
C VAL A 107 14.97 -6.83 -3.32
N ILE A 108 14.89 -7.72 -4.32
CA ILE A 108 14.30 -7.39 -5.63
C ILE A 108 12.85 -6.95 -5.47
N SER A 109 12.03 -7.68 -4.71
CA SER A 109 10.63 -7.34 -4.53
C SER A 109 10.46 -5.96 -3.88
N HIS A 110 11.29 -5.62 -2.89
CA HIS A 110 11.31 -4.29 -2.29
C HIS A 110 11.79 -3.19 -3.25
N LEU A 111 12.83 -3.44 -4.06
CA LEU A 111 13.37 -2.45 -5.01
C LEU A 111 12.32 -2.01 -6.04
N PHE A 112 11.43 -2.92 -6.45
CA PHE A 112 10.33 -2.64 -7.36
C PHE A 112 9.02 -2.26 -6.66
N MET A 113 9.01 -2.13 -5.32
CA MET A 113 7.79 -1.96 -4.51
C MET A 113 6.72 -3.02 -4.83
N ALA A 114 7.16 -4.24 -5.15
CA ALA A 114 6.33 -5.38 -5.52
C ALA A 114 6.20 -6.38 -4.35
N HIS A 115 6.75 -6.10 -3.19
CA HIS A 115 6.71 -6.99 -2.03
C HIS A 115 5.30 -7.31 -1.52
N GLY A 116 4.31 -6.43 -1.71
CA GLY A 116 2.91 -6.73 -1.41
C GLY A 116 2.19 -7.58 -2.46
N PHE A 117 2.81 -7.86 -3.61
CA PHE A 117 2.21 -8.67 -4.67
C PHE A 117 2.30 -10.17 -4.38
N PHE A 118 3.38 -10.61 -3.75
CA PHE A 118 3.64 -12.03 -3.51
C PHE A 118 2.79 -12.58 -2.36
N PRO A 119 2.08 -13.71 -2.56
CA PRO A 119 1.41 -14.41 -1.47
C PRO A 119 2.40 -14.95 -0.44
N ILE A 120 1.94 -15.12 0.80
CA ILE A 120 2.79 -15.56 1.92
C ILE A 120 3.41 -16.94 1.64
N ASP A 121 2.69 -17.83 0.98
CA ASP A 121 3.19 -19.19 0.69
C ASP A 121 4.25 -19.22 -0.43
N VAL A 122 4.31 -18.18 -1.26
CA VAL A 122 5.26 -18.09 -2.38
C VAL A 122 6.56 -17.44 -1.95
N LEU A 123 6.46 -16.33 -1.22
CA LEU A 123 7.61 -15.63 -0.66
C LEU A 123 7.29 -15.23 0.78
N PRO A 124 7.51 -16.14 1.75
CA PRO A 124 7.24 -15.88 3.16
C PRO A 124 8.05 -14.68 3.65
N GLY A 125 7.38 -13.73 4.30
CA GLY A 125 8.04 -12.52 4.78
C GLY A 125 8.32 -11.48 3.70
N ALA A 126 7.81 -11.64 2.46
CA ALA A 126 7.99 -10.67 1.39
C ALA A 126 7.67 -9.24 1.83
N ASP A 127 6.58 -9.05 2.57
CA ASP A 127 6.06 -7.76 3.00
C ASP A 127 6.67 -7.23 4.31
N SER A 128 7.41 -8.07 5.04
CA SER A 128 7.74 -7.84 6.45
C SER A 128 9.20 -8.05 6.81
N ALA A 129 9.94 -8.89 6.09
CA ALA A 129 11.29 -9.34 6.46
C ALA A 129 12.37 -8.27 6.38
N ILE A 130 12.19 -7.23 5.56
CA ILE A 130 13.18 -6.15 5.41
C ILE A 130 12.62 -4.84 5.98
N LEU A 131 11.47 -4.37 5.48
CA LEU A 131 10.88 -3.10 5.90
C LEU A 131 9.39 -3.27 6.17
N ASN A 132 9.06 -3.77 7.37
CA ASN A 132 7.69 -4.14 7.74
C ASN A 132 6.62 -3.07 7.47
N PRO A 133 6.79 -1.78 7.80
CA PRO A 133 5.73 -0.79 7.55
C PRO A 133 5.49 -0.48 6.05
N ALA A 134 6.40 -0.91 5.15
CA ALA A 134 6.36 -0.52 3.75
C ALA A 134 5.35 -1.26 2.89
N TRP A 135 4.70 -2.32 3.38
CA TRP A 135 3.68 -3.02 2.62
C TRP A 135 2.57 -2.08 2.13
N SER A 136 2.21 -1.08 2.94
CA SER A 136 1.17 -0.10 2.61
C SER A 136 1.55 0.76 1.40
N VAL A 137 2.82 1.14 1.28
CA VAL A 137 3.34 1.92 0.14
C VAL A 137 3.38 1.08 -1.13
N SER A 138 3.72 -0.21 -1.02
CA SER A 138 3.65 -1.15 -2.16
C SER A 138 2.22 -1.27 -2.70
N VAL A 139 1.23 -1.45 -1.81
CA VAL A 139 -0.18 -1.50 -2.20
C VAL A 139 -0.64 -0.21 -2.86
N GLU A 140 -0.28 0.94 -2.29
CA GLU A 140 -0.61 2.25 -2.86
C GLU A 140 -0.02 2.42 -4.27
N TRP A 141 1.24 2.03 -4.46
CA TRP A 141 1.91 2.07 -5.76
C TRP A 141 1.24 1.16 -6.80
N GLN A 142 0.91 -0.08 -6.41
CA GLN A 142 0.17 -1.01 -7.28
C GLN A 142 -1.21 -0.47 -7.64
N PHE A 143 -1.90 0.18 -6.70
CA PHE A 143 -3.19 0.81 -6.96
C PHE A 143 -3.07 1.95 -7.98
N TYR A 144 -2.02 2.76 -7.90
CA TYR A 144 -1.77 3.81 -8.90
C TYR A 144 -1.59 3.24 -10.31
N ILE A 145 -0.99 2.06 -10.46
CA ILE A 145 -0.83 1.45 -11.78
C ILE A 145 -2.17 0.95 -12.34
N ILE A 146 -3.07 0.44 -11.48
CA ILE A 146 -4.36 -0.16 -11.90
C ILE A 146 -5.45 0.91 -12.07
N ALA A 147 -5.39 2.00 -11.32
CA ALA A 147 -6.43 3.03 -11.29
C ALA A 147 -6.85 3.59 -12.68
N PRO A 148 -5.93 3.87 -13.64
CA PRO A 148 -6.32 4.38 -14.97
C PRO A 148 -7.30 3.48 -15.70
N ILE A 149 -7.08 2.17 -15.65
CA ILE A 149 -7.93 1.18 -16.33
C ILE A 149 -9.33 1.23 -15.71
N PHE A 150 -9.41 1.28 -14.38
CA PHE A 150 -10.67 1.40 -13.66
C PHE A 150 -11.42 2.70 -14.02
N PHE A 151 -10.75 3.86 -14.01
CA PHE A 151 -11.40 5.13 -14.35
C PHE A 151 -11.77 5.26 -15.83
N MET A 152 -10.99 4.67 -16.74
CA MET A 152 -11.34 4.58 -18.16
C MET A 152 -12.65 3.81 -18.35
N LEU A 153 -12.81 2.68 -17.65
CA LEU A 153 -14.06 1.91 -17.66
C LEU A 153 -15.22 2.71 -17.04
N LEU A 154 -14.97 3.47 -15.96
CA LEU A 154 -15.98 4.35 -15.34
C LEU A 154 -16.48 5.41 -16.33
N ARG A 155 -15.57 6.02 -17.09
CA ARG A 155 -15.89 7.09 -18.06
C ARG A 155 -16.58 6.58 -19.32
N SER A 156 -16.34 5.32 -19.71
CA SER A 156 -16.88 4.72 -20.95
C SER A 156 -18.41 4.58 -20.98
N ARG A 157 -19.13 4.89 -19.90
CA ARG A 157 -20.57 4.63 -19.67
C ARG A 157 -20.99 3.16 -19.80
N SER A 158 -20.07 2.24 -20.11
CA SER A 158 -20.31 0.81 -20.12
C SER A 158 -20.42 0.28 -18.69
N ARG A 159 -21.66 0.29 -18.17
CA ARG A 159 -22.00 -0.29 -16.87
C ARG A 159 -21.55 -1.76 -16.79
N TRP A 160 -21.60 -2.47 -17.91
CA TRP A 160 -21.13 -3.85 -18.02
C TRP A 160 -19.61 -3.99 -17.91
N GLY A 161 -18.83 -3.08 -18.49
CA GLY A 161 -17.37 -3.09 -18.35
C GLY A 161 -16.92 -2.95 -16.89
N LEU A 162 -17.60 -2.10 -16.13
CA LEU A 162 -17.38 -1.95 -14.69
C LEU A 162 -17.78 -3.19 -13.89
N VAL A 163 -18.97 -3.73 -14.16
CA VAL A 163 -19.46 -4.94 -13.49
C VAL A 163 -18.50 -6.11 -13.74
N ILE A 164 -18.06 -6.31 -14.99
CA ILE A 164 -17.09 -7.35 -15.35
C ILE A 164 -15.77 -7.13 -14.63
N PHE A 165 -15.26 -5.89 -14.58
CA PHE A 165 -14.00 -5.58 -13.90
C PHE A 165 -14.07 -5.87 -12.38
N VAL A 166 -15.15 -5.45 -11.71
CA VAL A 166 -15.35 -5.70 -10.28
C VAL A 166 -15.54 -7.20 -10.01
N LEU A 167 -16.35 -7.88 -10.83
CA LEU A 167 -16.52 -9.34 -10.73
C LEU A 167 -15.21 -10.07 -10.96
N ALA A 168 -14.39 -9.64 -11.93
CA ALA A 168 -13.07 -10.21 -12.16
C ALA A 168 -12.18 -10.08 -10.92
N ILE A 169 -12.13 -8.90 -10.27
CA ILE A 169 -11.36 -8.71 -9.03
C ILE A 169 -11.87 -9.64 -7.91
N VAL A 170 -13.19 -9.74 -7.72
CA VAL A 170 -13.80 -10.58 -6.68
C VAL A 170 -13.52 -12.06 -6.94
N ILE A 171 -13.70 -12.51 -8.18
CA ILE A 171 -13.44 -13.90 -8.60
C ILE A 171 -11.96 -14.20 -8.48
N SER A 172 -11.07 -13.32 -8.96
CA SER A 172 -9.63 -13.48 -8.81
C SER A 172 -9.25 -13.58 -7.34
N LYS A 173 -9.74 -12.70 -6.47
CA LYS A 173 -9.49 -12.79 -5.03
C LYS A 173 -9.92 -14.14 -4.47
N ARG A 174 -11.15 -14.59 -4.77
CA ARG A 174 -11.70 -15.87 -4.31
C ARG A 174 -10.87 -17.05 -4.82
N PHE A 175 -10.53 -17.05 -6.11
CA PHE A 175 -9.73 -18.08 -6.74
C PHE A 175 -8.35 -18.15 -6.10
N PHE A 176 -7.60 -17.04 -6.07
CA PHE A 176 -6.27 -17.00 -5.47
C PHE A 176 -6.30 -17.35 -3.98
N SER A 177 -7.33 -16.94 -3.22
CA SER A 177 -7.46 -17.31 -1.81
C SER A 177 -7.68 -18.81 -1.56
N ASN A 178 -8.12 -19.57 -2.57
CA ASN A 178 -8.26 -21.03 -2.46
C ASN A 178 -6.91 -21.75 -2.60
N PHE A 179 -5.94 -21.13 -3.28
CA PHE A 179 -4.62 -21.73 -3.55
C PHE A 179 -3.51 -21.12 -2.71
N PHE A 180 -3.68 -19.86 -2.28
CA PHE A 180 -2.65 -19.08 -1.61
C PHE A 180 -3.23 -18.25 -0.45
N ASN A 181 -2.44 -18.13 0.61
CA ASN A 181 -2.67 -17.22 1.71
C ASN A 181 -2.30 -15.79 1.29
N LEU A 182 -3.32 -15.06 0.83
CA LEU A 182 -3.20 -13.64 0.51
C LEU A 182 -3.05 -12.85 1.81
N GLY A 183 -1.81 -12.45 2.11
CA GLY A 183 -1.50 -11.59 3.26
C GLY A 183 -2.22 -10.24 3.22
N ALA A 184 -2.18 -9.53 4.34
CA ALA A 184 -2.75 -8.18 4.44
C ALA A 184 -2.12 -7.20 3.44
N ALA A 185 -0.88 -7.45 3.03
CA ALA A 185 -0.16 -6.69 2.01
C ALA A 185 -0.67 -6.87 0.57
N SER A 186 -1.58 -7.83 0.32
CA SER A 186 -2.10 -8.06 -1.04
C SER A 186 -3.03 -6.94 -1.49
N ILE A 187 -2.81 -6.42 -2.70
CA ILE A 187 -3.72 -5.43 -3.29
C ILE A 187 -5.16 -5.94 -3.39
N LEU A 188 -5.37 -7.24 -3.68
CA LEU A 188 -6.70 -7.84 -3.74
C LEU A 188 -7.45 -7.76 -2.41
N SER A 189 -6.72 -7.74 -1.29
CA SER A 189 -7.29 -7.55 0.04
C SER A 189 -7.70 -6.10 0.29
N GLN A 190 -6.96 -5.13 -0.27
CA GLN A 190 -7.09 -3.71 0.05
C GLN A 190 -7.93 -2.90 -0.95
N ILE A 191 -8.11 -3.38 -2.19
CA ILE A 191 -8.91 -2.72 -3.24
C ILE A 191 -10.27 -2.16 -2.75
N PRO A 192 -11.08 -2.89 -1.96
CA PRO A 192 -12.37 -2.36 -1.49
C PRO A 192 -12.23 -1.05 -0.69
N ILE A 193 -11.15 -0.88 0.07
CA ILE A 193 -10.91 0.30 0.89
C ILE A 193 -10.61 1.53 0.02
N PHE A 194 -9.84 1.35 -1.05
CA PHE A 194 -9.60 2.43 -2.01
C PHE A 194 -10.89 2.89 -2.70
N PHE A 195 -11.80 1.95 -3.01
CA PHE A 195 -13.07 2.27 -3.66
C PHE A 195 -14.02 3.06 -2.77
N ILE A 196 -13.98 2.88 -1.44
CA ILE A 196 -14.73 3.72 -0.50
C ILE A 196 -14.34 5.20 -0.66
N GLY A 197 -13.07 5.47 -0.98
CA GLY A 197 -12.60 6.83 -1.23
C GLY A 197 -13.04 7.43 -2.57
N ILE A 198 -13.57 6.63 -3.51
CA ILE A 198 -13.87 7.07 -4.88
C ILE A 198 -15.27 7.69 -5.02
N CYS A 199 -16.08 7.69 -3.95
CA CYS A 199 -17.44 8.25 -3.92
C CYS A 199 -17.54 9.76 -4.20
#